data_AF-A0AAN8T7L1-F1
#
_entry.id   AF-A0AAN8T7L1-F1
#
_cell.length_a   1.000
_cell.length_b   1.000
_cell.length_c   1.000
_cell.angle_alpha   90.00
_cell.angle_beta   90.00
_cell.angle_gamma   90.00
#
_symmetry.space_group_name_H-M   'P 1'
#
loop_
_entity.id
_entity.type
_entity.pdbx_description
1 polymer ?
#
loop_
_entity_poly.entity_id
_entity_poly.type
_entity_poly.pdbx_seq_one_letter_code
_entity_poly.pdbx_strand_id
1 'polypeptide(L)' 'MKLRSSRNAITSIHDGNGNRLQDPHFREKKCISFLTKLMGTTAEQLPCPYIELIRKGPCLTNKQKCSLIAPMTEQ' A
#
# COMPACT_ATOMS: atom_id res chain seq x y z
N MET A 1 2.24 0.00 30.68
CA MET A 1 1.50 -0.72 29.62
C MET A 1 2.49 -1.09 28.51
N LYS A 2 3.08 -2.30 28.54
CA LYS A 2 4.07 -2.76 27.54
C LYS A 2 3.35 -3.54 26.43
N LEU A 3 2.78 -2.82 25.47
CA LEU A 3 2.10 -3.39 24.28
C LEU A 3 3.06 -3.47 23.07
N ARG A 4 4.30 -3.93 23.28
CA ARG A 4 5.32 -4.00 22.21
C ARG A 4 5.96 -5.38 22.21
N SER A 5 5.35 -6.34 21.52
CA SER A 5 6.02 -7.51 20.86
C SER A 5 5.07 -8.65 20.45
N SER A 6 3.80 -8.40 20.14
CA SER A 6 3.05 -9.39 19.34
C SER A 6 3.57 -9.32 17.90
N ARG A 7 4.65 -10.07 17.62
CA ARG A 7 5.14 -10.27 16.26
C ARG A 7 4.06 -11.05 15.52
N ASN A 8 3.20 -10.34 14.80
CA ASN A 8 2.20 -10.95 13.92
C ASN A 8 2.94 -11.75 12.85
N ALA A 9 3.12 -13.04 13.09
CA ALA A 9 3.85 -13.95 12.22
C ALA A 9 2.83 -14.82 11.47
N ILE A 10 2.88 -14.77 10.15
CA ILE A 10 2.09 -15.65 9.30
C ILE A 10 2.75 -17.04 9.32
N THR A 11 2.12 -18.01 10.00
CA THR A 11 2.63 -19.39 10.15
C THR A 11 2.19 -20.32 9.01
N SER A 12 1.08 -20.01 8.35
CA SER A 12 0.53 -20.80 7.25
C SER A 12 -0.29 -19.96 6.28
N ILE A 13 -0.26 -20.32 5.01
CA ILE A 13 -1.11 -19.72 3.97
C ILE A 13 -1.87 -20.86 3.29
N HIS A 14 -3.18 -20.70 3.15
CA HIS A 14 -4.06 -21.65 2.47
C HIS A 14 -4.62 -21.04 1.17
N ASP A 15 -5.00 -21.88 0.22
CA ASP A 15 -5.80 -21.46 -0.94
C ASP A 15 -7.30 -21.41 -0.63
N GLY A 16 -8.11 -21.00 -1.61
CA GLY A 16 -9.57 -20.91 -1.46
C GLY A 16 -10.28 -22.26 -1.30
N ASN A 17 -9.55 -23.37 -1.52
CA ASN A 17 -10.03 -24.74 -1.32
C ASN A 17 -9.53 -25.31 0.03
N GLY A 18 -8.83 -24.53 0.84
CA GLY A 18 -8.28 -24.95 2.14
C GLY A 18 -6.93 -25.68 2.06
N ASN A 19 -6.32 -25.84 0.90
CA ASN A 19 -5.03 -26.51 0.77
C ASN A 19 -3.88 -25.62 1.23
N ARG A 20 -2.96 -26.18 2.01
CA ARG A 20 -1.77 -25.46 2.49
C ARG A 20 -0.79 -25.22 1.35
N LEU A 21 -0.43 -23.96 1.13
CA LEU A 21 0.60 -23.58 0.18
C LEU A 21 1.98 -23.86 0.80
N GLN A 22 2.63 -24.95 0.40
CA GLN A 22 3.94 -25.35 0.92
C GLN A 22 5.11 -24.82 0.07
N ASP A 23 4.92 -24.73 -1.25
CA ASP A 23 5.95 -24.26 -2.18
C ASP A 23 6.22 -22.76 -1.99
N PRO A 24 7.44 -22.37 -1.57
CA PRO A 24 7.83 -20.98 -1.38
C PRO A 24 7.68 -20.12 -2.64
N HIS A 25 8.03 -20.66 -3.82
CA HIS A 25 7.97 -19.94 -5.08
C HIS A 25 6.52 -19.68 -5.50
N PHE A 26 5.66 -20.68 -5.29
CA PHE A 26 4.23 -20.54 -5.54
C PHE A 26 3.57 -19.53 -4.59
N ARG A 27 3.97 -19.52 -3.31
CA ARG A 27 3.48 -18.54 -2.32
C ARG A 27 3.83 -17.11 -2.73
N GLU A 28 5.09 -16.86 -3.07
CA GLU A 28 5.55 -15.54 -3.49
C GLU A 28 4.77 -15.07 -4.72
N LYS A 29 4.68 -15.90 -5.76
CA LYS A 29 3.96 -15.58 -6.98
C LYS A 29 2.49 -15.27 -6.73
N LYS A 30 1.82 -16.03 -5.87
CA LYS A 30 0.41 -15.82 -5.53
C LYS A 30 0.20 -14.53 -4.73
N CYS A 31 1.08 -14.25 -3.77
CA CYS A 31 1.06 -13.00 -3.00
C CYS A 31 1.26 -11.79 -3.91
N ILE A 32 2.29 -11.82 -4.77
CA ILE A 32 2.56 -10.75 -5.73
C ILE A 32 1.33 -10.56 -6.63
N SER A 33 0.84 -11.63 -7.26
CA SER A 33 -0.32 -11.55 -8.16
C SER A 33 -1.56 -10.97 -7.48
N PHE A 34 -1.84 -11.37 -6.24
CA PHE A 34 -2.96 -10.85 -5.47
C PHE A 34 -2.81 -9.36 -5.17
N LEU A 35 -1.63 -8.94 -4.69
CA LEU A 35 -1.35 -7.55 -4.38
C LEU A 35 -1.37 -6.67 -5.64
N THR A 36 -0.83 -7.16 -6.76
CA THR A 36 -0.89 -6.46 -8.06
C THR A 36 -2.33 -6.22 -8.49
N LYS A 37 -3.24 -7.18 -8.29
CA LYS A 37 -4.67 -6.99 -8.60
C LYS A 37 -5.33 -5.89 -7.78
N LEU A 38 -4.89 -5.67 -6.54
CA LEU A 38 -5.40 -4.60 -5.67
C LEU A 38 -4.89 -3.21 -6.07
N MET A 39 -3.73 -3.13 -6.71
CA MET A 39 -3.15 -1.86 -7.16
C MET A 39 -3.81 -1.28 -8.42
N GLY A 40 -4.77 -1.99 -9.01
CA GLY A 40 -5.38 -1.61 -10.29
C GLY A 40 -4.45 -1.84 -11.48
N THR A 41 -4.81 -1.31 -12.65
CA THR A 41 -3.97 -1.39 -13.85
C THR A 41 -2.89 -0.33 -13.80
N THR A 42 -1.64 -0.76 -13.90
CA THR A 42 -0.51 0.16 -14.12
C THR A 42 -0.72 0.82 -15.49
N ALA A 43 -0.81 2.14 -15.54
CA ALA A 43 -0.78 2.86 -16.81
C ALA A 43 0.61 2.64 -17.45
N GLU A 44 0.68 2.20 -18.71
CA GLU A 44 1.94 2.06 -19.44
C GLU A 44 2.73 3.38 -19.46
N GLN A 45 2.01 4.50 -19.49
CA GLN A 45 2.54 5.83 -19.28
C GLN A 45 1.61 6.59 -18.34
N LEU A 46 2.14 7.06 -17.21
CA LEU A 46 1.50 8.12 -16.45
C LEU A 46 1.79 9.43 -17.18
N PRO A 47 0.78 10.27 -17.48
CA PRO A 47 1.05 11.59 -18.02
C PRO A 47 1.96 12.31 -17.02
N CYS A 48 3.18 12.62 -17.42
CA CYS A 48 4.10 13.37 -16.58
C CYS A 48 3.47 14.75 -16.38
N PRO A 49 3.06 15.12 -15.16
CA PRO A 49 2.45 16.42 -14.94
C PRO A 49 3.47 17.51 -15.31
N TYR A 50 3.01 18.54 -16.03
CA TYR A 50 3.88 19.61 -16.53
C TYR A 50 4.62 20.26 -15.35
N ILE A 51 5.93 20.03 -15.25
CA ILE A 51 6.70 20.35 -14.04
C ILE A 51 6.70 21.85 -13.70
N GLU A 52 6.62 22.69 -14.73
CA GLU A 52 6.46 24.14 -14.61
C GLU A 52 5.12 24.51 -13.97
N LEU A 53 4.03 23.81 -14.31
CA LEU A 53 2.72 24.02 -13.69
C LEU A 53 2.74 23.59 -12.22
N ILE A 54 3.39 22.48 -11.89
CA ILE A 54 3.49 22.00 -10.50
C ILE A 54 4.30 22.97 -9.65
N ARG A 55 5.41 23.48 -10.18
CA ARG A 55 6.30 24.40 -9.46
C ARG A 55 5.70 25.79 -9.26
N LYS A 56 4.94 26.28 -10.24
CA LYS A 56 4.29 27.61 -10.18
C LYS A 56 2.88 27.56 -9.58
N GLY A 57 2.32 26.37 -9.42
CA GLY A 57 1.01 26.18 -8.82
C GLY A 57 0.99 26.56 -7.34
N PRO A 58 -0.19 26.93 -6.82
CA PRO A 58 -0.35 27.24 -5.41
C PRO A 58 0.02 26.02 -4.56
N CYS A 59 1.03 26.18 -3.71
CA CYS A 59 1.37 25.17 -2.72
C CYS A 59 0.43 25.26 -1.52
N LEU A 60 0.07 24.10 -0.96
CA LEU A 60 -0.68 24.06 0.29
C LEU A 60 0.14 24.68 1.42
N THR A 61 -0.52 25.54 2.19
CA THR A 61 0.00 26.03 3.47
C THR A 61 0.14 24.88 4.47
N ASN A 62 0.98 25.03 5.48
CA ASN A 62 1.12 24.02 6.52
C ASN A 62 -0.22 23.71 7.22
N LYS A 63 -1.08 24.72 7.43
CA LYS A 63 -2.41 24.50 8.01
C LYS A 63 -3.28 23.58 7.13
N GLN A 64 -3.30 23.81 5.82
CA GLN A 64 -4.05 22.96 4.88
C GLN A 64 -3.50 21.54 4.85
N LYS A 65 -2.17 21.37 4.90
CA LYS A 65 -1.55 20.04 5.00
C LYS A 65 -1.98 19.32 6.28
N CYS A 66 -1.93 20.00 7.42
CA CYS A 66 -2.39 19.45 8.70
C CYS A 66 -3.87 19.05 8.68
N SER A 67 -4.75 19.87 8.10
CA SER A 67 -6.18 19.53 7.98
C SER A 67 -6.45 18.30 7.11
N LEU A 68 -5.66 18.08 6.05
CA LEU A 68 -5.80 16.91 5.18
C LEU A 68 -5.35 15.60 5.85
N ILE A 69 -4.35 15.67 6.74
CA ILE A 69 -3.80 14.49 7.42
C ILE A 69 -4.50 14.17 8.75
N ALA A 70 -5.16 15.16 9.37
CA ALA A 70 -5.83 15.02 10.66
C ALA A 70 -6.73 13.76 10.77
N PRO A 71 -7.58 13.42 9.78
CA PRO A 71 -8.42 12.22 9.86
C PRO A 71 -7.66 10.89 9.92
N MET A 72 -6.39 10.88 9.52
CA MET A 72 -5.52 9.71 9.47
C MET A 72 -4.53 9.65 10.64
N THR A 73 -4.30 10.79 11.31
CA THR A 73 -3.29 10.93 12.38
C THR A 73 -3.86 11.16 13.77
N GLU A 74 -5.14 11.53 13.88
CA GLU A 74 -5.83 11.59 15.18
C GLU A 74 -6.25 10.17 15.60
N GLN A 75 -5.48 9.57 16.51
CA GLN A 75 -5.81 8.38 17.31
C GLN A 75 -5.82 8.75 18.80
#